data_AF-A0A2A4ZIT8-F1
#
_entry.id   AF-A0A2A4ZIT8-F1
#
_cell.length_a   1.000
_cell.length_b   1.000
_cell.length_c   1.000
_cell.angle_alpha   90.00
_cell.angle_beta   90.00
_cell.angle_gamma   90.00
#
_symmetry.space_group_name_H-M   'P 1'
#
loop_
_entity.id
_entity.type
_entity.pdbx_description
1 polymer ?
#
loop_
_entity_poly.entity_id
_entity_poly.type
_entity_poly.pdbx_seq_one_letter_code
_entity_poly.pdbx_strand_id
1 'polypeptide(L)'
;MTNKTLSAKRVAAYHEGRGSQEGIFAELKSHCRQDYIPVRSKCGNQIFLLAGLFAHNLMRELQMQTTKPSRGTTAKRASLWVFEKVDTLRKTLIQRAGRLTRPQNTLTLTVSANSWIEKRFMRIFNAITGFAKT
;
A
#
# COMPACT_ATOMS: atom_id res chain seq x y z
N MET A 1 -28.57 -14.76 3.78
CA MET A 1 -28.61 -15.65 2.61
C MET A 1 -27.19 -15.84 2.09
N THR A 2 -26.73 -17.08 1.88
CA THR A 2 -25.40 -17.38 1.33
C THR A 2 -25.51 -18.50 0.29
N ASN A 3 -24.83 -18.36 -0.84
CA ASN A 3 -24.77 -19.40 -1.88
C ASN A 3 -23.70 -20.47 -1.58
N LYS A 4 -23.09 -20.43 -0.38
CA LYS A 4 -22.01 -21.35 0.01
C LYS A 4 -22.59 -22.57 0.72
N THR A 5 -22.23 -23.76 0.25
CA THR A 5 -22.55 -25.07 0.84
C THR A 5 -21.66 -25.41 2.04
N LEU A 6 -21.36 -24.42 2.88
CA LEU A 6 -20.51 -24.57 4.06
C LEU A 6 -21.37 -24.78 5.31
N SER A 7 -20.83 -25.49 6.31
CA SER A 7 -21.45 -25.58 7.64
C SER A 7 -21.77 -24.20 8.21
N ALA A 8 -22.87 -24.06 8.96
CA ALA A 8 -23.30 -22.79 9.55
C ALA A 8 -22.18 -22.03 10.30
N LYS A 9 -21.34 -22.74 11.06
CA LYS A 9 -20.17 -22.16 11.75
C LYS A 9 -19.17 -21.48 10.80
N ARG A 10 -18.87 -22.11 9.66
CA ARG A 10 -17.96 -21.57 8.64
C ARG A 10 -18.59 -20.41 7.88
N VAL A 11 -19.91 -20.41 7.71
CA VAL A 11 -20.66 -19.27 7.15
C VAL A 11 -20.57 -18.07 8.09
N ALA A 12 -20.82 -18.26 9.39
CA ALA A 12 -20.69 -17.20 10.39
C ALA A 12 -19.26 -16.61 10.40
N ALA A 13 -18.23 -17.45 10.48
CA ALA A 13 -16.83 -17.02 10.43
C ALA A 13 -16.46 -16.30 9.11
N TYR A 14 -17.09 -16.66 7.99
CA TYR A 14 -16.91 -15.94 6.72
C TYR A 14 -17.45 -14.51 6.80
N HIS A 15 -18.61 -14.31 7.43
CA HIS A 15 -19.24 -13.00 7.61
C HIS A 15 -18.48 -12.12 8.61
N GLU A 16 -17.83 -12.72 9.61
CA GLU A 16 -16.99 -12.00 10.59
C GLU A 16 -15.75 -11.33 9.95
N GLY A 17 -15.35 -11.73 8.74
CA GLY A 17 -14.20 -11.14 8.03
C GLY A 17 -14.32 -9.66 7.64
N ARG A 18 -15.46 -9.01 7.89
CA ARG A 18 -15.72 -7.60 7.53
C ARG A 18 -14.84 -6.59 8.26
N GLY A 19 -14.34 -6.91 9.46
CA GLY A 19 -13.45 -6.00 10.20
C GLY A 19 -12.17 -5.63 9.43
N SER A 20 -11.69 -6.53 8.56
CA SER A 20 -10.55 -6.24 7.68
C SER A 20 -10.87 -5.16 6.62
N GLN A 21 -12.11 -5.12 6.13
CA GLN A 21 -12.57 -4.14 5.15
C GLN A 21 -12.73 -2.77 5.80
N GLU A 22 -13.29 -2.73 7.02
CA GLU A 22 -13.40 -1.50 7.81
C GLU A 22 -12.03 -0.87 8.09
N GLY A 23 -11.02 -1.70 8.38
CA GLY A 23 -9.64 -1.25 8.54
C GLY A 23 -9.08 -0.58 7.29
N ILE A 24 -9.36 -1.14 6.10
CA ILE A 24 -8.94 -0.54 4.82
C ILE A 24 -9.64 0.81 4.59
N PHE A 25 -10.96 0.88 4.82
CA PHE A 25 -11.69 2.14 4.69
C PHE A 25 -11.22 3.21 5.67
N ALA A 26 -10.92 2.83 6.92
CA ALA A 26 -10.35 3.74 7.90
C ALA A 26 -9.00 4.30 7.42
N GLU A 27 -8.12 3.43 6.91
CA GLU A 27 -6.82 3.85 6.39
C GLU A 27 -6.95 4.77 5.16
N LEU A 28 -7.83 4.44 4.21
CA LEU A 28 -8.08 5.24 3.02
C LEU A 28 -8.62 6.64 3.36
N LYS A 29 -9.52 6.76 4.35
CA LYS A 29 -9.98 8.06 4.85
C LYS A 29 -8.82 8.83 5.48
N SER A 30 -8.11 8.23 6.43
CA SER A 30 -7.04 8.90 7.18
C SER A 30 -5.83 9.31 6.32
N HIS A 31 -5.47 8.52 5.32
CA HIS A 31 -4.18 8.67 4.63
C HIS A 31 -4.25 8.83 3.12
N CYS A 32 -5.42 8.57 2.51
CA CYS A 32 -5.70 8.82 1.09
C CYS A 32 -6.84 9.81 0.86
N ARG A 33 -7.36 10.45 1.92
CA ARG A 33 -8.38 11.52 1.87
C ARG A 33 -9.66 11.10 1.15
N GLN A 34 -10.09 9.85 1.31
CA GLN A 34 -11.29 9.33 0.65
C GLN A 34 -12.59 10.04 1.10
N ASP A 35 -12.55 10.73 2.24
CA ASP A 35 -13.64 11.55 2.79
C ASP A 35 -13.67 12.99 2.26
N TYR A 36 -12.70 13.38 1.42
CA TYR A 36 -12.56 14.75 0.94
C TYR A 36 -13.18 14.96 -0.46
N ILE A 37 -13.87 16.10 -0.63
CA ILE A 37 -14.49 16.53 -1.89
C ILE A 37 -13.76 17.81 -2.35
N PRO A 38 -12.74 17.71 -3.21
CA PRO A 38 -11.88 18.84 -3.55
C PRO A 38 -12.53 19.86 -4.51
N VAL A 39 -13.52 19.46 -5.31
CA VAL A 39 -14.09 20.30 -6.38
C VAL A 39 -15.61 20.18 -6.47
N ARG A 40 -16.25 21.07 -7.24
CA ARG A 40 -17.70 21.06 -7.44
C ARG A 40 -18.18 20.09 -8.53
N SER A 41 -17.27 19.56 -9.36
CA SER A 41 -17.62 18.64 -10.45
C SER A 41 -17.58 17.18 -10.00
N LYS A 42 -18.59 16.39 -10.39
CA LYS A 42 -18.64 14.94 -10.12
C LYS A 42 -17.40 14.23 -10.64
N CYS A 43 -17.02 14.51 -11.90
CA CYS A 43 -15.87 13.89 -12.54
C CYS A 43 -14.56 14.19 -11.80
N GLY A 44 -14.33 15.45 -11.39
CA GLY A 44 -13.13 15.80 -10.65
C GLY A 44 -13.03 15.12 -9.28
N ASN A 45 -14.15 15.00 -8.56
CA ASN A 45 -14.19 14.27 -7.30
C ASN A 45 -13.99 12.76 -7.48
N GLN A 46 -14.51 12.18 -8.57
CA GLN A 46 -14.27 10.78 -8.92
C GLN A 46 -12.79 10.53 -9.23
N ILE A 47 -12.16 11.41 -10.00
CA ILE A 47 -10.72 11.32 -10.31
C ILE A 47 -9.90 11.39 -9.02
N PHE A 48 -10.22 12.32 -8.12
CA PHE A 48 -9.52 12.45 -6.85
C PHE A 48 -9.65 11.18 -5.99
N LEU A 49 -10.87 10.64 -5.87
CA LEU A 49 -11.11 9.40 -5.14
C LEU A 49 -10.36 8.21 -5.75
N LEU A 50 -10.39 8.07 -7.07
CA LEU A 50 -9.69 7.00 -7.79
C LEU A 50 -8.18 7.13 -7.63
N ALA A 51 -7.62 8.34 -7.70
CA ALA A 51 -6.20 8.57 -7.47
C ALA A 51 -5.77 8.14 -6.05
N GLY A 52 -6.58 8.42 -5.03
CA GLY A 52 -6.36 7.95 -3.66
C GLY A 52 -6.39 6.42 -3.53
N LEU A 53 -7.35 5.76 -4.20
CA LEU A 53 -7.43 4.30 -4.26
C LEU A 53 -6.22 3.68 -4.98
N PHE A 54 -5.80 4.26 -6.10
CA PHE A 54 -4.60 3.82 -6.82
C PHE A 54 -3.36 3.96 -5.96
N ALA A 55 -3.17 5.09 -5.27
CA ALA A 55 -2.05 5.28 -4.38
C ALA A 55 -1.99 4.21 -3.28
N HIS A 56 -3.13 3.88 -2.66
CA HIS A 56 -3.20 2.81 -1.67
C HIS A 56 -2.84 1.44 -2.27
N ASN A 57 -3.45 1.07 -3.39
CA ASN A 57 -3.23 -0.22 -4.02
C ASN A 57 -1.79 -0.40 -4.51
N LEU A 58 -1.21 0.64 -5.14
CA LEU A 58 0.18 0.63 -5.60
C LEU A 58 1.16 0.48 -4.43
N MET A 59 0.89 1.12 -3.29
CA MET A 59 1.72 0.94 -2.09
C MET A 59 1.64 -0.47 -1.52
N ARG A 60 0.48 -1.12 -1.59
CA ARG A 60 0.32 -2.53 -1.15
C ARG A 60 1.03 -3.47 -2.11
N GLU A 61 0.87 -3.26 -3.42
CA GLU A 61 1.57 -4.02 -4.46
C GLU A 61 3.09 -3.95 -4.29
N LEU A 62 3.63 -2.74 -4.10
CA LEU A 62 5.05 -2.55 -3.86
C LEU A 62 5.55 -3.34 -2.63
N GLN A 63 4.74 -3.40 -1.55
CA GLN A 63 5.07 -4.21 -0.38
C GLN A 63 5.05 -5.72 -0.68
N MET A 64 4.09 -6.20 -1.50
CA MET A 64 4.03 -7.61 -1.91
C MET A 64 5.23 -8.01 -2.77
N GLN A 65 5.74 -7.11 -3.60
CA GLN A 65 6.91 -7.34 -4.44
C GLN A 65 8.23 -7.32 -3.66
N THR A 66 8.30 -6.47 -2.62
CA THR A 66 9.55 -6.26 -1.84
C THR A 66 9.62 -7.09 -0.56
N THR A 67 8.57 -7.84 -0.22
CA THR A 67 8.49 -8.60 1.03
C THR A 67 7.89 -9.97 0.80
N LYS A 68 8.48 -11.00 1.42
CA LYS A 68 7.91 -12.35 1.38
C LYS A 68 6.58 -12.39 2.16
N PRO A 69 5.62 -13.25 1.75
CA PRO A 69 4.44 -13.54 2.56
C PRO A 69 4.83 -13.92 3.99
N SER A 70 4.11 -13.38 4.98
CA SER A 70 4.41 -13.56 6.41
C SER A 70 3.44 -14.49 7.13
N ARG A 71 2.29 -14.77 6.52
CA ARG A 71 1.19 -15.54 7.09
C ARG A 71 0.79 -16.66 6.13
N GLY A 72 0.25 -17.74 6.69
CA GLY A 72 -0.38 -18.81 5.93
C GLY A 72 -1.88 -18.60 5.75
N THR A 73 -2.48 -19.44 4.90
CA THR A 73 -3.94 -19.46 4.69
C THR A 73 -4.64 -20.07 5.89
N THR A 74 -5.41 -19.26 6.61
CA THR A 74 -6.19 -19.69 7.78
C THR A 74 -7.68 -19.43 7.57
N ALA A 75 -8.54 -20.02 8.41
CA ALA A 75 -9.99 -19.78 8.37
C ALA A 75 -10.36 -18.29 8.56
N LYS A 76 -9.53 -17.52 9.28
CA LYS A 76 -9.70 -16.06 9.45
C LYS A 76 -9.44 -15.27 8.16
N ARG A 77 -8.75 -15.87 7.18
CA ARG A 77 -8.37 -15.29 5.89
C ARG A 77 -7.79 -13.88 6.01
N ALA A 78 -6.92 -13.70 6.98
CA ALA A 78 -6.10 -12.50 7.07
C ALA A 78 -5.23 -12.37 5.80
N SER A 79 -4.85 -11.14 5.44
CA SER A 79 -3.90 -10.91 4.36
C SER A 79 -2.61 -11.70 4.59
N LEU A 80 -2.09 -12.33 3.53
CA LEU A 80 -0.83 -13.10 3.58
C LEU A 80 0.37 -12.22 3.94
N TRP A 81 0.33 -10.95 3.54
CA TRP A 81 1.28 -9.92 3.93
C TRP A 81 0.75 -9.12 5.12
N VAL A 82 1.65 -8.81 6.05
CA VAL A 82 1.44 -7.76 7.04
C VAL A 82 1.86 -6.45 6.39
N PHE A 83 0.88 -5.63 6.08
CA PHE A 83 1.11 -4.37 5.40
C PHE A 83 1.38 -3.24 6.38
N GLU A 84 2.41 -2.46 6.10
CA GLU A 84 2.61 -1.15 6.68
C GLU A 84 1.55 -0.18 6.15
N LYS A 85 1.14 0.76 7.00
CA LYS A 85 0.20 1.81 6.62
C LYS A 85 0.84 2.76 5.61
N VAL A 86 0.00 3.34 4.75
CA VAL A 86 0.38 4.41 3.80
C VAL A 86 1.17 5.54 4.48
N ASP A 87 0.76 5.95 5.68
CA ASP A 87 1.44 7.01 6.44
C ASP A 87 2.87 6.64 6.83
N THR A 88 3.08 5.40 7.29
CA THR A 88 4.41 4.89 7.66
C THR A 88 5.33 4.88 6.45
N LEU A 89 4.86 4.39 5.30
CA LEU A 89 5.62 4.40 4.06
C LEU A 89 5.98 5.83 3.64
N ARG A 90 5.01 6.75 3.67
CA ARG A 90 5.22 8.15 3.30
C ARG A 90 6.29 8.80 4.16
N LYS A 91 6.22 8.63 5.48
CA LYS A 91 7.19 9.22 6.43
C LYS A 91 8.58 8.61 6.31
N THR A 92 8.67 7.32 6.01
CA THR A 92 9.96 6.61 5.98
C THR A 92 10.67 6.76 4.63
N LEU A 93 9.93 6.87 3.53
CA LEU A 93 10.49 6.85 2.17
C LEU A 93 10.39 8.21 1.45
N ILE A 94 9.26 8.92 1.56
CA ILE A 94 8.98 10.10 0.73
C ILE A 94 9.31 11.40 1.48
N GLN A 95 8.84 11.55 2.71
CA GLN A 95 9.03 12.75 3.53
C GLN A 95 10.40 12.80 4.22
N ARG A 96 11.39 12.14 3.64
CA ARG A 96 12.77 12.14 4.16
C ARG A 96 13.58 13.20 3.43
N ALA A 97 14.33 13.97 4.21
CA ALA A 97 15.23 14.98 3.67
C ALA A 97 16.30 14.31 2.78
N GLY A 98 16.44 14.82 1.57
CA GLY A 98 17.38 14.34 0.58
C GLY A 98 17.63 15.37 -0.51
N ARG A 99 18.72 15.18 -1.26
CA ARG A 99 19.09 16.02 -2.39
C ARG A 99 19.11 15.19 -3.66
N LEU A 100 18.35 15.61 -4.65
CA LEU A 100 18.44 15.09 -6.01
C LEU A 100 19.50 15.88 -6.78
N THR A 101 20.47 15.19 -7.34
CA THR A 101 21.56 15.75 -8.15
C THR A 101 21.72 14.95 -9.44
N ARG A 102 22.44 15.48 -10.43
CA ARG A 102 22.78 14.75 -11.67
C ARG A 102 24.29 14.71 -11.92
N PRO A 103 25.08 14.09 -11.03
CA PRO A 103 26.50 13.86 -11.27
C PRO A 103 26.66 13.01 -12.55
N GLN A 104 27.52 13.45 -13.48
CA GLN A 104 27.79 12.76 -14.75
C GLN A 104 26.49 12.34 -15.49
N ASN A 105 25.49 13.24 -15.51
CA ASN A 105 24.18 13.03 -16.14
C ASN A 105 23.34 11.86 -15.56
N THR A 106 23.69 11.34 -14.38
CA THR A 106 22.95 10.26 -13.70
C THR A 106 22.13 10.83 -12.55
N LEU A 107 20.80 10.69 -12.60
CA LEU A 107 19.92 11.15 -11.52
C LEU A 107 20.22 10.38 -10.23
N THR A 108 20.73 11.10 -9.23
CA THR A 108 21.25 10.55 -7.97
C THR A 108 20.53 11.18 -6.78
N LEU A 109 19.92 10.34 -5.93
CA LEU A 109 19.32 10.75 -4.66
C LEU A 109 20.34 10.56 -3.53
N THR A 110 20.75 11.66 -2.88
CA THR A 110 21.57 11.63 -1.67
C THR A 110 20.68 11.85 -0.45
N VAL A 111 20.63 10.90 0.48
CA VAL A 111 19.81 10.97 1.70
C VAL A 111 20.63 10.49 2.90
N SER A 112 20.34 11.00 4.10
CA SER A 112 20.86 10.40 5.32
C SER A 112 20.14 9.08 5.59
N ALA A 113 20.88 7.98 5.51
CA ALA A 113 20.37 6.64 5.70
C ALA A 113 21.23 5.88 6.72
N ASN A 114 20.56 5.23 7.67
CA ASN A 114 21.20 4.14 8.40
C ASN A 114 21.12 2.86 7.57
N SER A 115 21.82 1.80 7.99
CA SER A 115 21.91 0.54 7.25
C SER A 115 20.55 -0.11 6.95
N TRP A 116 19.53 0.09 7.79
CA TRP A 116 18.17 -0.40 7.55
C TRP A 116 17.47 0.40 6.45
N ILE A 117 17.56 1.73 6.49
CA ILE A 117 16.96 2.63 5.51
C ILE A 117 17.58 2.42 4.14
N GLU A 118 18.91 2.31 4.07
CA GLU A 118 19.64 2.06 2.82
C GLU A 118 19.16 0.77 2.16
N LYS A 119 19.14 -0.35 2.91
CA LYS A 119 18.63 -1.64 2.41
C LYS A 119 17.19 -1.54 1.94
N ARG A 120 16.35 -0.76 2.63
CA ARG A 120 14.95 -0.55 2.27
C ARG A 120 14.82 0.22 0.96
N PHE A 121 15.54 1.33 0.80
CA PHE A 121 15.58 2.10 -0.44
C PHE A 121 16.06 1.25 -1.61
N MET A 122 17.18 0.55 -1.45
CA MET A 122 17.73 -0.29 -2.52
C MET A 122 16.78 -1.41 -2.91
N ARG A 123 16.07 -2.02 -1.95
CA ARG A 123 15.08 -3.06 -2.26
C ARG A 123 13.91 -2.52 -3.09
N ILE A 124 13.37 -1.36 -2.71
CA ILE A 124 12.27 -0.70 -3.42
C ILE A 124 12.73 -0.22 -4.78
N PHE A 125 13.90 0.42 -4.85
CA PHE A 125 14.49 0.91 -6.08
C PHE A 125 14.67 -0.25 -7.08
N ASN A 126 15.26 -1.37 -6.64
CA ASN A 126 15.44 -2.55 -7.48
C ASN A 126 14.11 -3.15 -7.95
N ALA A 127 13.06 -3.14 -7.10
CA ALA A 127 11.74 -3.61 -7.50
C ALA A 127 11.13 -2.72 -8.59
N ILE A 128 11.28 -1.39 -8.49
CA ILE A 128 10.77 -0.44 -9.49
C ILE A 128 11.59 -0.47 -10.78
N THR A 129 12.92 -0.45 -10.70
CA THR A 129 13.78 -0.48 -11.89
C THR A 129 13.84 -1.85 -12.56
N GLY A 130 13.52 -2.92 -11.82
CA GLY A 130 13.34 -4.27 -12.38
C GLY A 130 12.25 -4.33 -13.45
N PHE A 131 11.25 -3.42 -13.41
CA PHE A 131 10.24 -3.28 -14.45
C PHE A 131 10.77 -2.74 -15.79
N ALA A 132 11.93 -2.08 -15.80
CA ALA A 132 12.49 -1.51 -17.03
C ALA A 132 13.29 -2.52 -17.86
N LYS A 133 13.41 -3.78 -17.41
CA LYS A 133 14.18 -4.85 -18.07
C LYS A 133 13.33 -5.93 -18.76
N THR A 134 12.01 -5.74 -18.82
CA THR A 134 11.07 -6.56 -19.61
C THR A 134 10.46 -5.73 -20.70
#